data_AF-A0A3S1CRH0-F1
#
_entry.id   AF-A0A3S1CRH0-F1
#
_cell.length_a   1.000
_cell.length_b   1.000
_cell.length_c   1.000
_cell.angle_alpha   90.00
_cell.angle_beta   90.00
_cell.angle_gamma   90.00
#
_symmetry.space_group_name_H-M   'P 1'
#
loop_
_entity.id
_entity.type
_entity.pdbx_description
1 polymer ?
#
loop_
_entity_poly.entity_id
_entity_poly.type
_entity_poly.pdbx_seq_one_letter_code
_entity_poly.pdbx_strand_id
1 'polypeptide(L)' 'MADKNMVQVRLILPESYRRLFKAYCTEIGTDMSKEVAQMIEEKLIKAGKLQHTVGKSQ' A
#
# COMPACT_ATOMS: atom_id res chain seq x y z
N MET A 1 -7.24 -1.68 -18.47
CA MET A 1 -6.08 -0.83 -18.82
C MET A 1 -4.89 -1.40 -18.09
N ALA A 2 -3.87 -1.85 -18.82
CA ALA A 2 -2.77 -2.61 -18.24
C ALA A 2 -1.90 -1.74 -17.33
N ASP A 3 -1.74 -2.17 -16.07
CA ASP A 3 -0.77 -1.76 -15.05
C ASP A 3 0.68 -1.84 -15.56
N LYS A 4 1.04 -0.95 -16.48
CA LYS A 4 2.38 -0.88 -17.06
C LYS A 4 3.37 -0.44 -15.96
N ASN A 5 4.15 -1.38 -15.44
CA ASN A 5 5.23 -1.29 -14.45
C ASN A 5 4.86 -1.35 -12.95
N MET A 6 4.10 -2.36 -12.52
CA MET A 6 4.20 -2.80 -11.12
C MET A 6 5.49 -3.60 -10.90
N VAL A 7 6.30 -3.19 -9.92
CA VAL A 7 7.52 -3.91 -9.51
C VAL A 7 7.21 -4.74 -8.26
N GLN A 8 7.62 -6.01 -8.27
CA GLN A 8 7.49 -6.87 -7.10
C GLN A 8 8.59 -6.53 -6.08
N VAL A 9 8.19 -6.17 -4.85
CA VAL A 9 9.11 -5.93 -3.73
C VAL A 9 8.94 -7.03 -2.69
N ARG A 10 10.06 -7.56 -2.18
CA ARG A 10 10.04 -8.55 -1.10
C ARG A 10 10.08 -7.83 0.25
N LEU A 11 9.01 -7.96 1.04
CA LEU A 11 8.93 -7.44 2.39
C LEU A 11 9.38 -8.50 3.40
N ILE A 12 10.33 -8.14 4.26
CA ILE A 12 10.80 -9.01 5.34
C ILE A 12 10.19 -8.48 6.63
N LEU A 13 9.38 -9.31 7.28
CA LEU A 13 8.63 -8.98 8.48
C LEU A 13 8.79 -10.12 9.50
N PRO A 14 8.74 -9.83 10.80
CA PRO A 14 8.56 -10.86 11.82
C PRO A 14 7.29 -11.68 11.55
N GLU A 15 7.33 -12.98 11.85
CA GLU A 15 6.19 -13.89 11.58
C GLU A 15 4.91 -13.43 12.30
N SER A 16 5.04 -12.99 13.55
CA SER A 16 3.93 -12.44 14.34
C SER A 16 3.25 -11.27 13.65
N TYR A 17 4.04 -10.37 13.02
CA TYR A 17 3.50 -9.20 12.32
C TYR A 17 2.79 -9.62 11.04
N ARG A 18 3.32 -10.60 10.30
CA ARG A 18 2.64 -11.15 9.12
C ARG A 18 1.27 -11.74 9.49
N ARG A 19 1.18 -12.48 10.59
CA ARG A 19 -0.10 -13.08 11.05
C ARG A 19 -1.11 -12.01 11.42
N LEU A 20 -0.70 -11.04 12.24
CA LEU A 20 -1.58 -9.94 12.66
C LEU A 20 -2.02 -9.08 11.48
N PHE A 21 -1.09 -8.74 10.57
CA PHE A 21 -1.40 -7.95 9.39
C PHE A 21 -2.34 -8.70 8.44
N LYS A 22 -2.18 -10.02 8.29
CA LYS A 22 -3.12 -10.84 7.51
C LYS A 22 -4.52 -10.84 8.13
N ALA A 23 -4.62 -10.98 9.45
CA ALA A 23 -5.90 -10.93 10.15
C ALA A 23 -6.58 -9.56 9.94
N TYR A 24 -5.83 -8.47 10.17
CA TYR A 24 -6.30 -7.11 9.94
C TYR A 24 -6.82 -6.89 8.51
N CYS A 25 -6.04 -7.27 7.49
CA CYS A 25 -6.46 -7.18 6.09
C CYS A 25 -7.73 -7.99 5.79
N THR A 26 -7.90 -9.14 6.44
CA THR A 26 -9.11 -9.97 6.32
C THR A 26 -10.32 -9.27 6.95
N GLU A 27 -10.15 -8.62 8.09
CA GLU A 27 -11.23 -7.90 8.80
C GLU A 27 -11.73 -6.69 8.02
N ILE A 28 -10.83 -5.95 7.37
CA ILE A 28 -11.18 -4.78 6.54
C ILE A 28 -11.54 -5.15 5.09
N GLY A 29 -11.51 -6.44 4.74
CA GLY A 29 -11.86 -6.93 3.39
C GLY A 29 -10.92 -6.45 2.27
N THR A 30 -9.64 -6.23 2.58
CA THR A 30 -8.65 -5.66 1.64
C THR A 30 -7.45 -6.59 1.46
N ASP A 31 -6.83 -6.55 0.27
CA ASP A 31 -5.59 -7.29 0.00
C ASP A 31 -4.40 -6.70 0.75
N MET A 32 -3.55 -7.56 1.34
CA MET A 32 -2.31 -7.13 2.02
C MET A 32 -1.45 -6.21 1.15
N SER A 33 -1.36 -6.49 -0.16
CA SER A 33 -0.58 -5.68 -1.10
C SER A 33 -1.14 -4.27 -1.27
N LYS A 34 -2.47 -4.12 -1.32
CA LYS A 34 -3.14 -2.82 -1.44
C LYS A 34 -2.97 -2.00 -0.18
N GLU A 35 -3.15 -2.64 0.97
CA GLU A 35 -2.98 -1.98 2.27
C GLU A 35 -1.53 -1.48 2.45
N VAL A 36 -0.54 -2.31 2.13
CA VAL A 36 0.87 -1.88 2.16
C VAL A 36 1.12 -0.73 1.19
N ALA A 37 0.58 -0.79 -0.02
CA ALA A 37 0.75 0.29 -1.00
C ALA A 37 0.15 1.61 -0.49
N GLN A 38 -1.06 1.56 0.10
CA GLN A 38 -1.73 2.72 0.67
C GLN A 38 -0.95 3.29 1.87
N MET A 39 -0.48 2.44 2.77
CA MET A 39 0.37 2.86 3.89
C MET A 39 1.68 3.54 3.42
N ILE A 40 2.28 3.05 2.34
CA ILE A 40 3.47 3.66 1.73
C ILE A 40 3.10 5.00 1.10
N GLU A 41 2.01 5.07 0.35
CA GLU A 41 1.50 6.28 -0.30
C GLU A 41 1.27 7.39 0.73
N GLU A 42 0.52 7.11 1.79
CA GLU A 42 0.26 8.07 2.87
C GLU A 42 1.54 8.58 3.53
N LYS A 43 2.53 7.70 3.75
CA LYS A 43 3.83 8.09 4.32
C LYS A 43 4.62 8.98 3.37
N LEU A 44 4.62 8.69 2.07
CA LEU A 44 5.30 9.50 1.07
C LEU A 44 4.63 10.87 0.92
N ILE A 45 3.30 10.94 1.01
CA ILE A 45 2.55 12.20 1.03
C ILE A 45 2.92 13.02 2.26
N LYS A 46 2.86 12.42 3.46
CA LYS A 46 3.23 13.09 4.72
C LYS A 46 4.68 13.56 4.73
N ALA A 47 5.59 12.83 4.07
CA ALA A 47 6.98 13.22 3.91
C ALA A 47 7.23 14.27 2.81
N GLY A 48 6.17 14.73 2.10
CA GLY A 48 6.28 15.67 0.98
C GLY A 48 6.98 15.09 -0.25
N LYS A 49 7.15 13.77 -0.32
CA LYS A 49 7.80 13.05 -1.43
C LYS A 49 6.81 12.70 -2.55
N LEU A 50 5.52 12.63 -2.22
CA LEU A 50 4.43 12.47 -3.17
C LEU A 50 3.48 13.66 -2.99
N GLN A 51 3.21 14.40 -4.05
CA GLN A 51 2.10 15.36 -4.01
C GLN A 51 0.83 14.58 -4.34
N HIS A 52 -0.26 14.84 -3.63
CA HIS A 52 -1.58 14.33 -3.97
C HIS A 52 -1.84 14.67 -5.44
N THR A 53 -1.65 13.73 -6.36
CA THR A 53 -2.17 13.83 -7.72
C THR A 53 -3.67 13.60 -7.64
N VAL A 54 -4.37 14.53 -6.98
CA VAL A 54 -5.76 14.83 -7.29
C VAL A 54 -5.70 15.57 -8.63
N GLY A 55 -5.58 14.82 -9.73
CA GLY A 55 -6.16 15.27 -10.98
C GLY A 55 -7.65 15.47 -10.68
N LYS A 56 -8.23 16.68 -10.72
CA LYS A 56 -8.30 17.53 -11.90
C LYS A 56 -8.50 16.69 -13.16
N SER A 57 -9.60 15.97 -13.20
CA SER A 57 -10.36 15.88 -14.44
C SER A 57 -11.30 17.08 -14.43
N GLN A 58 -10.86 18.12 -15.14
CA GLN A 58 -11.69 19.24 -15.57
C GLN A 58 -12.50 18.80 -16.79
#